data_AF-A0A081P9S4-F1
#
_entry.id   AF-A0A081P9S4-F1
#
_cell.length_a   1.000
_cell.length_b   1.000
_cell.length_c   1.000
_cell.angle_alpha   90.00
_cell.angle_beta   90.00
_cell.angle_gamma   90.00
#
_symmetry.space_group_name_H-M   'P 1'
#
loop_
_entity.id
_entity.type
_entity.pdbx_description
1 polymer ?
#
loop_
_entity_poly.entity_id
_entity_poly.type
_entity_poly.pdbx_seq_one_letter_code
_entity_poly.pdbx_strand_id
1 'polypeptide(L)'
;MNLKWNIQTIGGFVLMGIGIIGLIGWGGISGLFGYIFALAMIAFGYWLWRTADTTLKRVCSGLVMLAGAALIIFWLPKFISLILAGAIIYFGWILVRIGQSQGYRNWK
;
A
#
# COMPACT_ATOMS: atom_id res chain seq x y z
N MET A 1 -26.17 18.33 29.13
CA MET A 1 -25.26 17.40 28.41
C MET A 1 -24.84 18.05 27.09
N ASN A 2 -23.76 18.83 27.10
CA ASN A 2 -23.23 19.39 25.87
C ASN A 2 -22.25 18.33 25.33
N LEU A 3 -22.74 17.42 24.46
CA LEU A 3 -21.85 16.62 23.62
C LEU A 3 -21.10 17.63 22.74
N LYS A 4 -19.98 18.16 23.26
CA LYS A 4 -19.01 18.86 22.44
C LYS A 4 -18.40 17.77 21.57
N TRP A 5 -19.12 17.45 20.50
CA TRP A 5 -18.72 16.55 19.44
C TRP A 5 -17.26 16.86 19.15
N ASN A 6 -16.38 15.98 19.59
CA ASN A 6 -14.97 16.25 19.50
C ASN A 6 -14.60 16.13 18.03
N ILE A 7 -14.58 17.27 17.34
CA ILE A 7 -14.31 17.41 15.91
C ILE A 7 -13.04 16.65 15.51
N GLN A 8 -12.07 16.53 16.43
CA GLN A 8 -10.86 15.74 16.23
C GLN A 8 -11.14 14.23 16.12
N THR A 9 -12.07 13.70 16.93
CA THR A 9 -12.45 12.29 16.90
C THR A 9 -13.26 11.95 15.64
N ILE A 10 -14.21 12.82 15.26
CA ILE A 10 -14.99 12.64 14.02
C ILE A 10 -14.08 12.78 12.80
N GLY A 11 -13.23 13.80 12.76
CA GLY A 11 -12.25 13.99 11.69
C GLY A 11 -11.28 12.81 11.57
N GLY A 12 -10.87 12.23 12.70
CA GLY A 12 -10.06 11.02 12.72
C GLY A 12 -10.77 9.79 12.12
N PHE A 13 -12.05 9.56 12.46
CA PHE A 13 -12.84 8.48 11.86
C PHE A 13 -13.09 8.69 10.36
N VAL A 14 -13.34 9.93 9.93
CA VAL A 14 -13.49 10.27 8.49
C VAL A 14 -12.19 10.01 7.73
N LEU A 15 -11.04 10.42 8.28
CA LEU A 15 -9.73 10.15 7.68
C LEU A 15 -9.45 8.64 7.57
N MET A 16 -9.73 7.87 8.63
CA MET A 16 -9.61 6.42 8.56
C MET A 16 -10.54 5.82 7.50
N GLY A 17 -11.79 6.27 7.40
CA GLY A 17 -12.73 5.83 6.38
C GLY A 17 -12.25 6.12 4.96
N ILE A 18 -11.77 7.34 4.70
CA ILE A 18 -11.19 7.72 3.40
C ILE A 18 -9.96 6.87 3.09
N GLY A 19 -9.08 6.61 4.07
CA GLY A 19 -7.92 5.76 3.89
C GLY A 19 -8.28 4.31 3.56
N ILE A 20 -9.31 3.75 4.20
CA ILE A 20 -9.80 2.38 3.92
C ILE A 20 -10.44 2.30 2.53
N ILE A 21 -11.28 3.28 2.17
CA ILE A 21 -11.89 3.37 0.83
C ILE A 21 -10.80 3.54 -0.23
N GLY A 22 -9.75 4.32 0.05
CA GLY A 22 -8.57 4.44 -0.80
C GLY A 22 -7.84 3.12 -0.98
N LEU A 23 -7.62 2.35 0.09
CA LEU A 23 -6.97 1.04 0.02
C LEU A 23 -7.70 0.04 -0.88
N ILE A 24 -9.03 -0.03 -0.74
CA ILE A 24 -9.88 -0.98 -1.47
C ILE A 24 -10.18 -0.47 -2.88
N GLY A 25 -10.60 0.79 -3.01
CA GLY A 25 -11.06 1.39 -4.26
C GLY A 25 -9.95 1.79 -5.22
N TRP A 26 -8.78 2.23 -4.72
CA TRP A 26 -7.63 2.53 -5.58
C TRP A 26 -6.75 1.31 -5.85
N GLY A 27 -7.09 0.12 -5.35
CA GLY A 27 -6.36 -1.10 -5.68
C GLY A 27 -4.97 -1.16 -5.04
N GLY A 28 -4.83 -0.71 -3.80
CA GLY A 28 -3.59 -0.91 -3.05
C GLY A 28 -3.29 -2.41 -2.88
N ILE A 29 -4.33 -3.22 -2.65
CA ILE A 29 -4.23 -4.68 -2.55
C ILE A 29 -3.81 -5.32 -3.88
N SER A 30 -4.39 -4.89 -5.01
CA SER A 30 -3.98 -5.38 -6.33
C SER A 30 -2.57 -4.95 -6.69
N GLY A 31 -2.12 -3.77 -6.24
CA GLY A 31 -0.73 -3.34 -6.28
C GLY A 31 0.22 -4.29 -5.56
N LEU A 32 -0.15 -4.73 -4.36
CA LEU A 32 0.64 -5.67 -3.56
C LEU A 32 0.80 -7.03 -4.26
N PHE A 33 -0.28 -7.59 -4.81
CA PHE A 33 -0.23 -8.81 -5.61
C PHE A 33 0.58 -8.63 -6.89
N GLY A 34 0.44 -7.49 -7.57
CA GLY A 34 1.23 -7.15 -8.76
C GLY A 34 2.73 -7.09 -8.47
N TYR A 35 3.12 -6.53 -7.31
CA TYR A 35 4.51 -6.50 -6.86
C TYR A 35 5.06 -7.90 -6.55
N ILE A 36 4.30 -8.73 -5.83
CA ILE A 36 4.70 -10.12 -5.53
C ILE A 36 4.88 -10.91 -6.83
N PHE A 37 3.95 -10.75 -7.76
CA PHE A 37 4.03 -11.40 -9.07
C PHE A 37 5.24 -10.93 -9.88
N ALA A 38 5.52 -9.63 -9.88
CA ALA A 38 6.68 -9.06 -10.56
C ALA A 38 8.01 -9.58 -9.97
N LEU A 39 8.10 -9.68 -8.64
CA LEU A 39 9.26 -10.29 -7.96
C LEU A 39 9.41 -11.77 -8.32
N ALA A 40 8.31 -12.52 -8.37
CA ALA A 40 8.33 -13.92 -8.79
C ALA A 40 8.81 -14.06 -10.24
N MET A 41 8.38 -13.18 -11.16
CA MET A 41 8.88 -13.16 -12.54
C MET A 41 10.38 -12.87 -12.62
N ILE A 42 10.88 -11.91 -11.85
CA ILE A 42 12.32 -11.60 -11.82
C ILE A 42 13.12 -12.77 -11.27
N ALA A 43 12.67 -13.37 -10.16
CA ALA A 43 13.32 -14.53 -9.56
C ALA A 43 13.33 -15.74 -10.50
N PHE A 44 12.21 -16.00 -11.16
CA PHE A 44 12.08 -17.09 -12.13
C PHE A 44 12.94 -16.83 -13.38
N GLY A 45 12.92 -15.61 -13.91
CA GLY A 45 13.79 -15.19 -15.02
C GLY A 45 15.28 -15.30 -14.68
N TYR A 46 15.67 -14.95 -13.45
CA TYR A 46 17.04 -15.11 -12.96
C TYR A 46 17.45 -16.59 -12.88
N TRP A 47 16.55 -17.44 -12.38
CA TRP A 47 16.79 -18.88 -12.30
C TRP A 47 16.94 -19.50 -13.70
N LEU A 48 16.04 -19.16 -14.62
CA LEU A 48 16.11 -19.58 -16.02
C LEU A 48 17.41 -19.11 -16.71
N TRP A 49 17.86 -17.88 -16.41
CA TRP A 49 19.11 -17.33 -16.93
C TRP A 49 20.32 -18.14 -16.45
N ARG A 50 20.31 -18.61 -15.20
CA ARG A 50 21.38 -19.44 -14.60
C ARG A 50 21.45 -20.84 -15.22
N THR A 51 20.31 -21.40 -15.63
CA THR A 51 20.21 -22.74 -16.24
C THR A 51 20.13 -22.70 -17.77
N ALA A 52 20.42 -21.57 -18.40
CA ALA A 52 20.28 -21.40 -19.84
C ALA A 52 21.51 -21.94 -20.59
N ASP A 53 21.35 -23.11 -21.24
CA ASP A 53 22.40 -23.72 -22.07
C ASP A 53 22.52 -23.09 -23.47
N THR A 54 21.50 -22.35 -23.91
CA THR A 54 21.43 -21.75 -25.25
C THR A 54 21.26 -20.24 -25.19
N THR A 55 21.81 -19.54 -26.18
CA THR A 55 21.72 -18.08 -26.31
C THR A 55 20.27 -17.59 -26.35
N LEU A 56 19.37 -18.36 -27.00
CA LEU A 56 17.93 -18.06 -27.07
C LEU A 56 17.26 -18.11 -25.69
N LYS A 57 17.54 -19.14 -24.87
CA LYS A 57 17.02 -19.25 -23.49
C LYS A 57 17.49 -18.09 -22.65
N ARG A 58 18.75 -17.66 -22.82
CA ARG A 58 19.33 -16.54 -22.10
C ARG A 58 18.64 -15.22 -22.44
N VAL A 59 18.44 -14.92 -23.73
CA VAL A 59 17.70 -13.72 -24.17
C VAL A 59 16.26 -13.73 -23.63
N CYS A 60 15.56 -14.85 -23.72
CA CYS A 60 14.18 -14.98 -23.22
C CYS A 60 14.11 -14.77 -21.69
N SER A 61 15.08 -15.31 -20.95
CA SER A 61 15.20 -15.09 -19.50
C SER A 61 15.41 -13.62 -19.16
N GLY A 62 16.25 -12.91 -19.94
CA GLY A 62 16.47 -11.48 -19.78
C GLY A 62 15.21 -10.66 -20.05
N LEU A 63 14.43 -11.02 -21.07
CA LEU A 63 13.16 -10.38 -21.37
C LEU A 63 12.13 -10.59 -20.24
N VAL A 64 12.08 -11.78 -19.64
CA VAL A 64 11.21 -12.07 -18.49
C VAL A 64 11.59 -11.20 -17.28
N MET A 65 12.89 -11.05 -17.01
CA MET A 65 13.37 -10.17 -15.93
C MET A 65 13.04 -8.70 -16.21
N LEU A 66 13.21 -8.25 -17.46
CA LEU A 66 12.84 -6.89 -17.90
C LEU A 66 11.34 -6.64 -17.78
N ALA A 67 10.51 -7.60 -18.16
CA ALA A 67 9.06 -7.53 -18.00
C ALA A 67 8.67 -7.42 -16.52
N GLY A 68 9.29 -8.22 -15.65
CA GLY A 68 9.10 -8.12 -14.20
C GLY A 68 9.51 -6.74 -13.66
N ALA A 69 10.65 -6.19 -14.09
CA ALA A 69 11.09 -4.86 -13.71
C ALA A 69 10.14 -3.75 -14.20
N ALA A 70 9.64 -3.85 -15.43
CA ALA A 70 8.65 -2.93 -15.98
C ALA A 70 7.32 -3.00 -15.22
N LEU A 71 6.90 -4.21 -14.82
CA LEU A 71 5.73 -4.42 -13.96
C LEU A 71 5.88 -3.73 -12.60
N ILE A 72 7.07 -3.78 -11.97
CA ILE A 72 7.34 -3.04 -10.71
C ILE A 72 7.09 -1.55 -10.90
N ILE A 73 7.62 -0.96 -11.99
CA ILE A 73 7.45 0.46 -12.30
C ILE A 73 5.97 0.79 -12.59
N PHE A 74 5.28 -0.08 -13.33
CA PHE A 74 3.86 0.09 -13.65
C PHE A 74 2.97 0.08 -12.39
N TRP A 75 3.27 -0.79 -11.42
CA TRP A 75 2.53 -0.89 -10.17
C TRP A 75 2.98 0.12 -9.10
N LEU A 76 4.07 0.85 -9.32
CA LEU A 76 4.63 1.84 -8.40
C LEU A 76 3.63 2.91 -7.91
N PRO A 77 2.74 3.47 -8.76
CA PRO A 77 1.70 4.40 -8.31
C PRO A 77 0.71 3.75 -7.32
N LYS A 78 0.39 2.47 -7.51
CA LYS A 78 -0.52 1.72 -6.62
C LYS A 78 0.14 1.43 -5.27
N PHE A 79 1.45 1.18 -5.26
CA PHE A 79 2.22 1.02 -4.03
C PHE A 79 2.32 2.33 -3.23
N ILE A 80 2.56 3.46 -3.92
CA ILE A 80 2.53 4.79 -3.28
C ILE A 80 1.14 5.07 -2.69
N SER A 81 0.06 4.74 -3.40
CA SER A 81 -1.30 4.87 -2.88
C SER A 81 -1.53 4.02 -1.62
N LEU A 82 -0.97 2.82 -1.55
CA LEU A 82 -1.06 1.96 -0.38
C LEU A 82 -0.35 2.57 0.84
N ILE A 83 0.86 3.08 0.65
CA ILE A 83 1.62 3.77 1.72
C ILE A 83 0.86 5.01 2.19
N LEU A 84 0.36 5.82 1.25
CA LEU A 84 -0.38 7.04 1.56
C LEU A 84 -1.66 6.74 2.34
N ALA A 85 -2.41 5.73 1.91
CA ALA A 85 -3.61 5.29 2.61
C ALA A 85 -3.29 4.79 4.03
N GLY A 86 -2.21 4.02 4.20
CA GLY A 86 -1.72 3.61 5.52
C GLY A 86 -1.36 4.80 6.42
N ALA A 87 -0.68 5.81 5.87
CA ALA A 87 -0.34 7.03 6.59
C ALA A 87 -1.59 7.83 7.01
N ILE A 88 -2.58 7.95 6.13
CA ILE A 88 -3.85 8.65 6.42
C ILE A 88 -4.61 7.93 7.54
N ILE A 89 -4.67 6.59 7.52
CA ILE A 89 -5.29 5.80 8.60
C ILE A 89 -4.54 6.03 9.92
N TYR A 90 -3.20 6.04 9.89
CA TYR A 90 -2.39 6.28 11.09
C TYR A 90 -2.61 7.67 11.68
N PHE A 91 -2.64 8.72 10.85
CA PHE A 91 -2.97 10.08 11.31
C PHE A 91 -4.40 10.18 11.85
N GLY A 92 -5.37 9.54 11.19
CA GLY A 92 -6.74 9.45 11.67
C GLY A 92 -6.83 8.78 13.05
N TRP A 93 -6.08 7.69 13.26
CA TRP A 93 -5.99 7.00 14.54
C TRP A 93 -5.40 7.88 15.66
N ILE A 94 -4.33 8.62 15.38
CA ILE A 94 -3.74 9.57 16.35
C ILE A 94 -4.76 10.65 16.73
N LEU A 95 -5.47 11.21 15.75
CA LEU A 95 -6.51 12.23 15.98
C LEU A 95 -7.64 11.70 16.87
N VAL A 96 -8.07 10.45 16.66
CA VAL A 96 -9.05 9.78 17.53
C VAL A 96 -8.51 9.67 18.97
N ARG A 97 -7.26 9.24 19.15
CA ARG A 97 -6.63 9.08 20.49
C ARG A 97 -6.48 10.40 21.24
N ILE A 98 -6.10 11.47 20.55
CA ILE A 98 -6.01 12.82 21.13
C ILE A 98 -7.39 13.34 21.51
N GLY A 99 -8.37 13.16 20.62
CA GLY A 99 -9.75 13.57 20.89
C GLY A 99 -10.37 12.83 22.09
N GLN A 100 -10.13 11.52 22.22
CA GLN A 100 -10.59 10.77 23.38
C GLN A 100 -9.91 11.22 24.69
N SER A 101 -8.61 11.54 24.66
CA SER A 101 -7.89 12.04 25.84
C SER A 101 -8.36 13.41 26.31
N GLN A 102 -8.70 14.31 25.37
CA GLN A 102 -9.29 15.61 25.70
C GLN A 102 -10.73 15.50 26.22
N GLY A 103 -11.52 14.57 25.68
CA GLY A 103 -12.86 14.28 26.20
C GLY A 103 -12.84 13.83 27.66
N TYR A 104 -11.90 12.95 28.02
CA TYR A 104 -11.73 12.45 29.39
C TYR A 104 -11.30 13.55 30.39
N ARG A 105 -10.49 14.52 29.95
CA ARG A 105 -10.00 15.62 30.79
C ARG A 105 -11.07 16.66 31.14
N ASN A 106 -12.08 16.82 30.28
CA ASN A 106 -13.22 17.74 30.50
C ASN A 106 -14.37 17.08 31.29
N TRP A 107 -14.20 15.82 31.71
CA TRP A 107 -15.16 15.06 32.51
C TRP A 107 -14.81 14.97 34.01
N LYS A 108 -13.60 15.39 34.41
CA LYS A 108 -13.22 15.64 35.80
C LYS A 108 -13.42 17.09 36.14
#